data_AF-A0A7W0UGK4-F1
#
_entry.id   AF-A0A7W0UGK4-F1
#
_cell.length_a   1.000
_cell.length_b   1.000
_cell.length_c   1.000
_cell.angle_alpha   90.00
_cell.angle_beta   90.00
_cell.angle_gamma   90.00
#
_symmetry.space_group_name_H-M   'P 1'
#
loop_
_entity.id
_entity.type
_entity.pdbx_description
1 polymer ?
#
loop_
_entity_poly.entity_id
_entity_poly.type
_entity_poly.pdbx_seq_one_letter_code
_entity_poly.pdbx_strand_id
1 'polypeptide(L)'
;MAPVGDKVLVRAEAKWVRVSARKARVVLEHIRGRSVPEARTVLAFTQRAAAREIEKILRSAVANAEANHGLIGDELVVAAAYANEGPTLKRWRPRARGRVNRIFKRTSHITVVLGEDPRANDQPKRRRRAAQAQAEPPTQTAKPKVSTRRKKKEGVAA
;
A
#
# COMPACT_ATOMS: atom_id res chain seq x y z
N MET A 1 2.36 -2.82 26.97
CA MET A 1 2.44 -2.67 25.50
C MET A 1 1.74 -1.36 25.16
N ALA A 2 2.47 -0.29 24.83
CA ALA A 2 1.90 1.04 24.63
C ALA A 2 0.97 1.07 23.40
N PRO A 3 -0.13 1.85 23.40
CA PRO A 3 -0.90 2.09 22.19
C PRO A 3 -0.05 2.91 21.22
N VAL A 4 0.41 2.25 20.15
CA VAL A 4 0.95 2.91 18.96
C VAL A 4 -0.17 3.78 18.41
N GLY A 5 0.09 5.08 18.24
CA GLY A 5 -0.91 6.13 17.96
C GLY A 5 -2.07 5.68 17.06
N ASP A 6 -3.28 6.06 17.47
CA ASP A 6 -4.55 5.63 16.88
C ASP A 6 -4.64 6.05 15.40
N LYS A 7 -4.18 5.17 14.52
CA LYS A 7 -4.44 5.29 13.09
C LYS A 7 -5.93 5.12 12.88
N VAL A 8 -6.59 6.15 12.34
CA VAL A 8 -8.01 6.06 12.00
C VAL A 8 -8.16 5.06 10.86
N LEU A 9 -8.75 3.91 11.17
CA LEU A 9 -9.01 2.84 10.22
C LEU A 9 -10.50 2.82 9.89
N VAL A 10 -10.81 2.98 8.62
CA VAL A 10 -12.19 2.95 8.13
C VAL A 10 -12.44 1.61 7.47
N ARG A 11 -13.46 0.88 7.94
CA ARG A 11 -13.82 -0.43 7.41
C ARG A 11 -15.12 -0.38 6.61
N ALA A 12 -15.17 -1.16 5.54
CA ALA A 12 -16.42 -1.52 4.87
C ALA A 12 -16.46 -3.03 4.62
N GLU A 13 -17.64 -3.62 4.79
CA GLU A 13 -17.86 -5.05 4.58
C GLU A 13 -19.09 -5.31 3.73
N ALA A 14 -18.98 -6.30 2.85
CA ALA A 14 -20.12 -6.91 2.18
C ALA A 14 -20.21 -8.37 2.58
N LYS A 15 -21.36 -8.75 3.14
CA LYS A 15 -21.62 -10.11 3.63
C LYS A 15 -22.49 -10.88 2.64
N TRP A 16 -22.31 -12.20 2.59
CA TRP A 16 -23.08 -13.13 1.74
C TRP A 16 -23.00 -12.86 0.23
N VAL A 17 -21.86 -12.33 -0.23
CA VAL A 17 -21.61 -12.09 -1.65
C VAL A 17 -21.56 -13.42 -2.40
N ARG A 18 -22.26 -13.52 -3.53
CA ARG A 18 -22.35 -14.75 -4.37
C ARG A 18 -21.10 -14.98 -5.23
N VAL A 19 -19.93 -14.87 -4.61
CA VAL A 19 -18.61 -15.11 -5.21
C VAL A 19 -17.85 -16.05 -4.29
N SER A 20 -17.01 -16.92 -4.86
CA SER A 20 -16.11 -17.75 -4.05
C SER A 20 -14.96 -16.89 -3.51
N ALA A 21 -14.64 -17.05 -2.21
CA ALA A 21 -13.57 -16.32 -1.55
C ALA A 21 -12.24 -16.38 -2.33
N ARG A 22 -11.87 -17.54 -2.90
CA ARG A 22 -10.65 -17.67 -3.71
C ARG A 22 -10.63 -16.75 -4.93
N LYS A 23 -11.77 -16.59 -5.62
CA LYS A 23 -11.85 -15.72 -6.80
C LYS A 23 -11.76 -14.24 -6.42
N ALA A 24 -12.34 -13.86 -5.27
CA ALA A 24 -12.25 -12.51 -4.73
C ALA A 24 -10.82 -12.18 -4.28
N ARG A 25 -10.14 -13.09 -3.58
CA ARG A 25 -8.77 -12.89 -3.06
C ARG A 25 -7.77 -12.46 -4.12
N VAL A 26 -7.82 -13.06 -5.31
CA VAL A 26 -6.91 -12.68 -6.40
C VAL A 26 -7.10 -11.22 -6.84
N VAL A 27 -8.33 -10.71 -6.81
CA VAL A 27 -8.59 -9.29 -7.12
C VAL A 27 -8.18 -8.39 -5.97
N LEU A 28 -8.45 -8.82 -4.72
CA LEU A 28 -8.07 -8.07 -3.52
C LEU A 28 -6.55 -7.92 -3.36
N GLU A 29 -5.78 -8.88 -3.86
CA GLU A 29 -4.32 -8.83 -3.87
C GLU A 29 -3.79 -7.72 -4.77
N HIS A 30 -4.46 -7.43 -5.89
CA HIS A 30 -4.06 -6.33 -6.77
C HIS A 30 -4.25 -4.95 -6.12
N ILE A 31 -5.25 -4.77 -5.26
CA ILE A 31 -5.57 -3.45 -4.68
C ILE A 31 -4.88 -3.19 -3.34
N ARG A 32 -4.34 -4.22 -2.69
CA ARG A 32 -3.74 -4.11 -1.37
C ARG A 32 -2.50 -3.20 -1.42
N GLY A 33 -2.46 -2.19 -0.54
CA GLY A 33 -1.34 -1.24 -0.46
C GLY A 33 -1.31 -0.16 -1.55
N ARG A 34 -2.33 -0.07 -2.41
CA ARG A 34 -2.47 1.01 -3.39
C ARG A 34 -3.32 2.15 -2.83
N SER A 35 -3.17 3.34 -3.40
CA SER A 35 -4.05 4.48 -3.13
C SER A 35 -5.47 4.20 -3.64
N VAL A 36 -6.46 4.89 -3.08
CA VAL A 36 -7.86 4.76 -3.53
C VAL A 36 -8.03 5.07 -5.03
N PRO A 37 -7.43 6.13 -5.60
CA PRO A 37 -7.54 6.40 -7.04
C PRO A 37 -6.94 5.30 -7.91
N GLU A 38 -5.74 4.80 -7.55
CA GLU A 38 -5.11 3.69 -8.27
C GLU A 38 -5.95 2.42 -8.18
N ALA A 39 -6.47 2.10 -7.00
CA ALA A 39 -7.32 0.94 -6.78
C ALA A 39 -8.59 1.00 -7.64
N ARG A 40 -9.23 2.18 -7.77
CA ARG A 40 -10.39 2.38 -8.66
C ARG A 40 -10.05 2.05 -10.11
N THR A 41 -8.94 2.59 -10.63
CA THR A 41 -8.49 2.33 -12.00
C THR A 41 -8.23 0.84 -12.23
N VAL A 42 -7.54 0.18 -11.29
CA VAL A 42 -7.24 -1.25 -11.38
C VAL A 42 -8.51 -2.09 -11.41
N LEU A 43 -9.49 -1.77 -10.55
CA LEU A 43 -10.76 -2.48 -10.50
C LEU A 43 -11.57 -2.28 -11.78
N ALA A 44 -11.57 -1.07 -12.36
CA ALA A 44 -12.28 -0.76 -13.60
C ALA A 44 -11.79 -1.60 -14.80
N PHE A 45 -10.47 -1.85 -14.90
CA PHE A 45 -9.89 -2.63 -16.00
C PHE A 45 -9.73 -4.13 -15.70
N THR A 46 -10.08 -4.57 -14.49
CA THR A 46 -9.99 -5.99 -14.15
C THR A 46 -11.16 -6.78 -14.74
N GLN A 47 -10.88 -7.70 -15.67
CA GLN A 47 -11.89 -8.53 -16.37
C GLN A 47 -12.60 -9.59 -15.48
N ARG A 48 -12.39 -9.59 -14.17
CA ARG A 48 -13.01 -10.56 -13.26
C ARG A 48 -14.32 -10.03 -12.70
N ALA A 49 -15.36 -10.87 -12.70
CA ALA A 49 -16.67 -10.51 -12.13
C ALA A 49 -16.61 -10.07 -10.66
N ALA A 50 -15.64 -10.55 -9.88
CA ALA A 50 -15.45 -10.14 -8.49
C ALA A 50 -15.07 -8.64 -8.35
N ALA A 51 -14.47 -8.04 -9.37
CA ALA A 51 -14.06 -6.63 -9.34
C ALA A 51 -15.26 -5.69 -9.16
N ARG A 52 -16.39 -5.98 -9.82
CA ARG A 52 -17.63 -5.18 -9.72
C ARG A 52 -18.18 -5.12 -8.29
N GLU A 53 -18.09 -6.22 -7.54
CA GLU A 53 -18.53 -6.24 -6.14
C GLU A 53 -17.53 -5.52 -5.24
N ILE A 54 -16.23 -5.69 -5.48
CA ILE A 54 -15.17 -5.03 -4.71
C ILE A 54 -15.18 -3.51 -4.92
N GLU A 55 -15.48 -3.05 -6.13
CA GLU A 55 -15.60 -1.62 -6.47
C GLU A 55 -16.71 -0.94 -5.66
N LYS A 56 -17.87 -1.59 -5.52
CA LYS A 56 -18.96 -1.09 -4.67
C LYS A 56 -18.54 -0.96 -3.21
N ILE A 57 -17.79 -1.95 -2.70
CA ILE A 57 -17.28 -1.94 -1.32
C ILE A 57 -16.26 -0.81 -1.13
N LEU A 58 -15.36 -0.63 -2.09
CA LEU A 58 -14.38 0.45 -2.05
C LEU A 58 -15.06 1.82 -2.07
N ARG A 59 -16.07 2.01 -2.93
CA ARG A 59 -16.88 3.23 -2.97
C ARG A 59 -17.58 3.50 -1.64
N SER A 60 -18.14 2.45 -1.03
CA SER A 60 -18.76 2.54 0.30
C SER A 60 -17.74 2.88 1.40
N ALA A 61 -16.53 2.32 1.33
CA ALA A 61 -15.48 2.61 2.30
C ALA A 61 -15.05 4.08 2.25
N VAL A 62 -14.92 4.63 1.04
CA VAL A 62 -14.60 6.05 0.82
C VAL A 62 -15.71 6.94 1.38
N ALA A 63 -16.97 6.65 1.04
CA ALA A 63 -18.11 7.39 1.56
C ALA A 63 -18.19 7.37 3.10
N ASN A 64 -17.87 6.23 3.72
CA ASN A 64 -17.81 6.12 5.18
C ASN A 64 -16.68 6.95 5.79
N ALA A 65 -15.55 7.06 5.10
CA ALA A 65 -14.41 7.86 5.55
C ALA A 65 -14.73 9.36 5.49
N GLU A 66 -15.35 9.80 4.40
CA GLU A 66 -15.77 11.20 4.21
C GLU A 66 -16.87 11.58 5.22
N ALA A 67 -17.92 10.77 5.35
CA ALA A 67 -19.07 11.11 6.17
C ALA A 67 -18.82 11.03 7.68
N ASN A 68 -18.10 10.01 8.16
CA ASN A 68 -17.94 9.77 9.60
C ASN A 68 -16.66 10.36 10.17
N HIS A 69 -15.60 10.45 9.38
CA HIS A 69 -14.27 10.86 9.85
C HIS A 69 -13.77 12.16 9.20
N GLY A 70 -14.51 12.72 8.24
CA GLY A 70 -14.12 13.96 7.55
C GLY A 70 -12.81 13.85 6.75
N LEU A 71 -12.42 12.62 6.40
CA LEU A 71 -11.17 12.35 5.69
C LEU A 71 -11.34 12.58 4.18
N ILE A 72 -10.27 13.00 3.51
CA ILE A 72 -10.24 13.15 2.06
C ILE A 72 -10.05 11.78 1.43
N GLY A 73 -11.06 11.31 0.68
CA GLY A 73 -11.09 9.96 0.12
C GLY A 73 -9.91 9.59 -0.79
N ASP A 74 -9.37 10.56 -1.51
CA ASP A 74 -8.29 10.35 -2.49
C ASP A 74 -6.90 10.18 -1.85
N GLU A 75 -6.72 10.66 -0.63
CA GLU A 75 -5.46 10.55 0.12
C GLU A 75 -5.35 9.22 0.89
N LEU A 76 -6.43 8.44 0.93
CA LEU A 76 -6.49 7.17 1.64
C LEU A 76 -5.79 6.05 0.87
N VAL A 77 -5.25 5.10 1.63
CA VAL A 77 -4.61 3.90 1.12
C VAL A 77 -5.36 2.67 1.61
N VAL A 78 -5.41 1.63 0.78
CA VAL A 78 -5.96 0.33 1.16
C VAL A 78 -5.00 -0.38 2.11
N ALA A 79 -5.21 -0.21 3.42
CA ALA A 79 -4.39 -0.81 4.47
C ALA A 79 -4.53 -2.34 4.52
N ALA A 80 -5.77 -2.85 4.46
CA ALA A 80 -6.03 -4.28 4.44
C ALA A 80 -7.24 -4.61 3.56
N ALA A 81 -7.14 -5.72 2.83
CA ALA A 81 -8.21 -6.21 1.98
C ALA A 81 -8.20 -7.74 2.01
N TYR A 82 -9.29 -8.35 2.46
CA TYR A 82 -9.40 -9.80 2.57
C TYR A 82 -10.82 -10.30 2.32
N ALA A 83 -10.91 -11.58 1.92
CA ALA A 83 -12.17 -12.27 1.71
C ALA A 83 -12.19 -13.57 2.51
N ASN A 84 -13.21 -13.68 3.37
CA ASN A 84 -13.50 -14.83 4.20
C ASN A 84 -14.55 -15.72 3.51
N GLU A 85 -14.53 -17.00 3.83
CA GLU A 85 -15.55 -17.92 3.35
C GLU A 85 -16.88 -17.66 4.07
N GLY A 86 -17.97 -17.66 3.31
CA GLY A 86 -19.32 -17.58 3.83
C GLY A 86 -20.03 -18.93 3.81
N PRO A 87 -21.31 -18.96 4.19
CA PRO A 87 -22.11 -20.18 4.15
C PRO A 87 -22.17 -20.76 2.73
N THR A 88 -21.99 -22.07 2.65
CA THR A 88 -21.98 -22.80 1.38
C THR A 88 -23.29 -23.55 1.19
N LEU A 89 -24.01 -23.21 0.13
CA LEU A 89 -25.24 -23.89 -0.24
C LEU A 89 -24.92 -25.17 -1.02
N LYS A 90 -25.46 -26.30 -0.56
CA LYS A 90 -25.30 -27.61 -1.20
C LYS A 90 -26.43 -27.83 -2.23
N ARG A 91 -26.09 -28.26 -3.44
CA ARG A 91 -27.02 -28.64 -4.50
C ARG A 91 -26.60 -29.97 -5.10
N TRP A 92 -27.55 -30.73 -5.62
CA TRP A 92 -27.29 -32.02 -6.26
C TRP A 92 -27.31 -31.85 -7.77
N ARG A 93 -26.43 -32.56 -8.48
CA ARG A 93 -26.47 -32.65 -9.94
C ARG A 93 -26.43 -34.13 -10.34
N PRO A 94 -27.43 -34.60 -11.10
CA PRO A 94 -27.45 -35.97 -11.59
C PRO A 94 -26.29 -36.23 -12.56
N ARG A 95 -25.77 -37.46 -12.56
CA ARG A 95 -24.73 -37.96 -13.45
C ARG A 95 -25.12 -39.34 -13.99
N ALA A 96 -24.35 -39.83 -14.95
CA ALA A 96 -24.59 -41.13 -15.58
C ALA A 96 -24.62 -42.27 -14.54
N ARG A 97 -25.37 -43.34 -14.86
CA ARG A 97 -25.52 -44.56 -14.06
C ARG A 97 -26.02 -44.31 -12.63
N GLY A 98 -27.06 -43.48 -12.46
CA GLY A 98 -27.69 -43.22 -11.16
C GLY A 98 -26.81 -42.46 -10.14
N ARG A 99 -25.64 -41.96 -10.55
CA ARG A 99 -24.72 -41.26 -9.65
C ARG A 99 -25.17 -39.81 -9.42
N VAL A 100 -24.88 -39.27 -8.24
CA VAL A 100 -25.19 -37.88 -7.90
C VAL A 100 -23.94 -37.18 -7.38
N ASN A 101 -23.57 -36.06 -8.02
CA ASN A 101 -22.48 -35.21 -7.54
C ASN A 101 -23.05 -34.02 -6.77
N ARG A 102 -22.31 -33.57 -5.75
CA ARG A 102 -22.61 -32.34 -5.01
C ARG A 102 -21.99 -31.13 -5.72
N ILE A 103 -22.76 -30.05 -5.80
CA ILE A 103 -22.31 -28.73 -6.25
C ILE A 103 -22.40 -27.79 -5.07
N PHE A 104 -21.29 -27.10 -4.82
CA PHE A 104 -21.20 -26.09 -3.78
C PHE A 104 -21.38 -24.71 -4.38
N LYS A 105 -22.48 -24.04 -4.02
CA LYS A 105 -22.68 -22.61 -4.29
C LYS A 105 -22.12 -21.84 -3.09
N ARG A 106 -20.82 -21.56 -3.17
CA ARG A 106 -20.05 -20.85 -2.12
C ARG A 106 -20.40 -19.36 -2.14
N THR A 107 -20.45 -18.77 -0.94
CA THR A 107 -20.51 -17.32 -0.75
C THR A 107 -19.26 -16.83 -0.04
N SER A 108 -19.06 -15.52 0.01
CA SER A 108 -17.94 -14.88 0.70
C SER A 108 -18.36 -13.65 1.47
N HIS A 109 -17.58 -13.32 2.49
CA HIS A 109 -17.61 -12.02 3.17
C HIS A 109 -16.35 -11.26 2.77
N ILE A 110 -16.51 -10.08 2.18
CA ILE A 110 -15.39 -9.26 1.69
C ILE A 110 -15.27 -8.05 2.60
N THR A 111 -14.07 -7.77 3.07
CA THR A 111 -13.77 -6.64 3.94
C THR A 111 -12.62 -5.83 3.35
N VAL A 112 -12.83 -4.52 3.26
CA VAL A 112 -11.83 -3.54 2.83
C VAL A 112 -11.64 -2.55 3.98
N VAL A 113 -10.38 -2.29 4.31
CA VAL A 113 -9.97 -1.35 5.35
C VAL A 113 -9.09 -0.28 4.69
N LEU A 114 -9.53 0.97 4.81
CA LEU A 114 -8.79 2.14 4.41
C LEU A 114 -8.08 2.73 5.63
N GLY A 115 -6.92 3.33 5.40
CA GLY A 115 -6.19 4.09 6.40
C GLY A 115 -5.33 5.15 5.74
N GLU A 116 -4.82 6.07 6.54
CA GLU A 116 -3.87 7.08 6.10
C GLU A 116 -2.55 6.45 5.68
N ASP A 117 -1.91 7.02 4.64
CA ASP A 117 -0.62 6.54 4.17
C ASP A 117 0.47 6.79 5.22
N PRO A 118 1.13 5.76 5.77
CA PRO A 118 2.25 5.96 6.68
C PRO A 118 3.42 6.71 6.04
N ARG A 119 3.58 6.67 4.70
CA ARG A 119 4.70 7.32 4.00
C ARG A 119 4.51 8.84 3.88
N ALA A 120 3.27 9.33 3.87
CA ALA A 120 2.98 10.76 3.86
C ALA A 120 3.49 11.46 5.14
N ASN A 121 3.35 10.80 6.30
CA ASN A 121 3.79 11.33 7.59
C ASN A 121 5.31 11.32 7.81
N ASP A 122 6.09 10.53 7.07
CA ASP A 122 7.56 10.49 7.17
C ASP A 122 8.27 11.58 6.33
N GLN A 123 7.61 12.09 5.29
CA GLN A 123 8.15 13.11 4.38
C GLN A 123 8.61 14.42 5.10
N PRO A 124 7.91 14.98 6.11
CA PRO A 124 8.39 16.18 6.80
C PRO A 124 9.68 15.95 7.61
N LYS A 125 9.92 14.75 8.15
CA LYS A 125 11.17 14.43 8.87
C LYS A 125 12.36 14.24 7.93
N ARG A 126 12.12 13.60 6.76
CA ARG A 126 13.16 13.42 5.72
C ARG A 126 13.55 14.74 5.06
N ARG A 127 12.58 15.61 4.74
CA ARG A 127 12.84 16.96 4.19
C ARG A 127 13.63 17.83 5.16
N ARG A 128 13.31 17.82 6.46
CA ARG A 128 14.08 18.53 7.50
C ARG A 128 15.53 18.03 7.63
N ARG A 129 15.75 16.71 7.60
CA ARG A 129 17.10 16.12 7.62
C ARG A 129 17.91 16.43 6.36
N ALA A 130 17.28 16.40 5.18
CA ALA A 130 17.93 16.75 3.92
C ALA A 130 18.30 18.25 3.84
N ALA A 131 17.45 19.12 4.39
CA ALA A 131 17.74 20.56 4.50
C ALA A 131 18.88 20.87 5.50
N GLN A 132 18.96 20.14 6.62
CA GLN A 132 20.07 20.28 7.59
C GLN A 132 21.40 19.76 7.03
N ALA A 133 21.39 18.69 6.23
CA ALA A 133 22.59 18.16 5.59
C ALA A 133 23.17 19.05 4.47
N GLN A 134 22.36 19.97 3.93
CA GLN A 134 22.81 20.95 2.92
C GLN A 134 23.24 22.30 3.53
N ALA A 135 23.03 22.49 4.84
CA ALA A 135 23.35 23.73 5.54
C ALA A 135 24.73 23.74 6.22
N GLU A 136 25.50 22.65 6.15
CA GLU A 136 26.92 22.66 6.55
C GLU A 136 27.76 23.24 5.40
N PRO A 137 28.40 24.43 5.55
CA PRO A 137 29.28 24.95 4.52
C PRO A 137 30.56 24.10 4.43
N PRO A 138 31.15 23.93 3.23
CA PRO A 138 32.39 23.17 3.08
C PRO A 138 33.52 23.89 3.83
N THR A 139 34.14 23.19 4.78
CA THR A 139 35.33 23.67 5.48
C THR A 139 36.45 23.86 4.47
N GLN A 140 37.00 25.08 4.42
CA GLN A 140 37.98 25.53 3.44
C GLN A 140 39.23 24.63 3.46
N THR A 141 39.53 23.97 2.35
CA THR A 141 40.80 23.26 2.14
C THR A 141 41.92 24.30 2.05
N ALA A 142 42.73 24.38 3.09
CA ALA A 142 43.89 25.26 3.17
C ALA A 142 44.90 24.95 2.04
N LYS A 143 45.24 25.97 1.24
CA LYS A 143 46.36 25.92 0.28
C LYS A 143 47.69 25.77 1.05
N PRO A 144 48.60 24.84 0.69
CA PRO A 144 49.91 24.81 1.31
C PRO A 144 50.81 25.92 0.71
N LYS A 145 51.41 26.72 1.60
CA LYS A 145 52.49 27.66 1.28
C LYS A 145 53.77 26.86 0.98
N VAL A 146 54.30 26.96 -0.23
CA VAL A 146 55.64 26.46 -0.55
C VAL A 146 56.66 27.39 0.11
N SER A 147 57.37 26.88 1.11
CA SER A 147 58.50 27.56 1.73
C SER A 147 59.76 27.37 0.88
N THR A 148 60.44 28.48 0.61
CA THR A 148 61.72 28.54 -0.08
C THR A 148 62.82 27.95 0.81
N ARG A 149 63.45 26.85 0.37
CA ARG A 149 64.69 26.36 0.98
C ARG A 149 65.89 26.79 0.14
N ARG A 150 66.61 27.80 0.63
CA ARG A 150 67.96 28.17 0.20
C ARG A 150 68.89 26.95 0.33
N LYS A 151 69.64 26.63 -0.73
CA LYS A 151 70.94 25.94 -0.60
C LYS A 151 71.99 26.78 -1.33
N LYS A 152 72.98 27.24 -0.57
CA LYS A 152 74.16 27.97 -1.03
C LYS A 152 75.28 26.94 -1.23
N LYS A 153 75.88 27.00 -2.43
CA LYS A 153 77.23 26.62 -2.91
C LYS A 153 78.05 25.59 -2.13
N GLU A 154 78.67 24.67 -2.89
CA GLU A 154 80.12 24.51 -2.98
C GLU A 154 80.47 23.98 -4.38
N GLY A 155 81.57 24.48 -4.96
CA GLY A 155 82.10 24.06 -6.25
C GLY A 155 83.36 23.20 -6.08
N VAL A 156 84.20 23.17 -7.13
CA VAL A 156 85.49 22.43 -7.34
C VAL A 156 85.28 21.17 -8.19
N ALA A 157 86.07 20.80 -9.22
CA ALA A 157 86.99 21.42 -10.18
C ALA A 157 87.44 20.28 -11.13
N ALA A 158 88.02 20.65 -12.28
CA ALA A 158 88.71 19.83 -13.30
C ALA A 158 87.84 19.05 -14.28
#